data_AF-A0A8T4NC57-F1
#
_entry.id   AF-A0A8T4NC57-F1
#
_cell.length_a   1.000
_cell.length_b   1.000
_cell.length_c   1.000
_cell.angle_alpha   90.00
_cell.angle_beta   90.00
_cell.angle_gamma   90.00
#
_symmetry.space_group_name_H-M   'P 1'
#
loop_
_entity.id
_entity.type
_entity.pdbx_description
1 polymer ?
#
loop_
_entity_poly.entity_id
_entity_poly.type
_entity_poly.pdbx_seq_one_letter_code
_entity_poly.pdbx_strand_id
1 'polypeptide(L)' 'MKEMIFKDGKIQKGYRVKIPKAIVDTLNLKEGQEVIINFNLETNKLTLDIKDEKK' A
#
# COMPACT_ATOMS: atom_id res chain seq x y z
N MET A 1 11.41 10.96 -7.76
CA MET A 1 10.82 10.37 -6.53
C MET A 1 9.31 10.49 -6.64
N LYS A 2 8.55 9.41 -6.42
CA LYS A 2 7.08 9.48 -6.36
C LYS A 2 6.68 9.50 -4.89
N GLU A 3 6.62 10.69 -4.30
CA GLU A 3 6.12 10.87 -2.94
C GLU A 3 4.59 10.77 -2.94
N MET A 4 4.07 10.02 -1.97
CA MET A 4 2.65 9.76 -1.84
C MET A 4 2.09 10.68 -0.75
N ILE A 5 1.62 11.86 -1.14
CA ILE A 5 1.00 12.81 -0.22
C ILE A 5 -0.46 12.39 -0.03
N PHE A 6 -0.82 11.93 1.17
CA PHE A 6 -2.20 11.64 1.51
C PHE A 6 -3.05 12.91 1.37
N LYS A 7 -4.31 12.77 0.94
CA LYS A 7 -5.30 13.84 1.06
C LYS A 7 -5.33 14.22 2.56
N ASP A 8 -4.94 15.45 2.86
CA ASP A 8 -4.79 16.05 4.21
C ASP A 8 -3.49 15.72 4.99
N GLY A 9 -2.54 14.97 4.43
CA GLY A 9 -1.22 14.72 5.05
C GLY A 9 -1.27 14.04 6.43
N LYS A 10 -2.38 13.37 6.75
CA LYS A 10 -2.65 12.81 8.08
C LYS A 10 -3.00 11.32 8.01
N ILE A 11 -2.61 10.58 9.05
CA ILE A 11 -3.04 9.20 9.27
C ILE A 11 -4.55 9.19 9.54
N GLN A 12 -5.28 8.31 8.85
CA GLN A 12 -6.72 8.20 8.99
C GLN A 12 -7.11 7.35 10.21
N LYS A 13 -8.33 7.57 10.75
CA LYS A 13 -8.89 6.75 11.82
C LYS A 13 -8.93 5.28 11.39
N GLY A 14 -8.57 4.39 12.32
CA GLY A 14 -8.43 2.96 12.04
C GLY A 14 -7.11 2.57 11.35
N TYR A 15 -6.12 3.47 11.31
CA TYR A 15 -4.76 3.23 10.81
C TYR A 15 -4.72 2.71 9.36
N ARG A 16 -5.59 3.27 8.52
CA ARG A 16 -5.73 2.86 7.10
C ARG A 16 -4.87 3.72 6.19
N VAL A 17 -4.19 3.07 5.24
CA VAL A 17 -3.49 3.69 4.13
C VAL A 17 -4.34 3.49 2.87
N LYS A 18 -4.81 4.59 2.27
CA LYS A 18 -5.57 4.52 1.01
C LYS A 18 -4.61 4.32 -0.16
N ILE A 19 -4.79 3.24 -0.92
CA ILE A 19 -4.09 3.01 -2.18
C ILE A 19 -4.86 3.76 -3.29
N PRO A 20 -4.22 4.67 -4.05
CA PRO A 20 -4.81 5.36 -5.18
C PRO A 20 -5.28 4.39 -6.24
N LYS A 21 -6.40 4.74 -6.87
CA LYS A 21 -7.00 3.92 -7.93
C LYS A 21 -6.00 3.59 -9.04
N ALA A 22 -5.16 4.54 -9.46
CA ALA A 22 -4.13 4.30 -10.47
C ALA A 22 -3.16 3.16 -10.11
N ILE A 23 -2.80 2.99 -8.83
CA ILE A 23 -1.93 1.90 -8.38
C ILE A 23 -2.70 0.59 -8.35
N VAL A 24 -3.94 0.60 -7.84
CA VAL A 24 -4.86 -0.55 -7.85
C VAL A 24 -5.03 -1.09 -9.27
N ASP A 25 -5.30 -0.21 -10.22
CA ASP A 25 -5.49 -0.57 -11.63
C ASP A 25 -4.18 -1.08 -12.26
N THR A 26 -3.03 -0.44 -11.98
CA THR A 26 -1.72 -0.84 -12.53
C THR A 26 -1.25 -2.20 -12.00
N LEU A 27 -1.48 -2.47 -10.72
CA LEU A 27 -1.07 -3.71 -10.05
C LEU A 27 -2.19 -4.75 -10.04
N ASN A 28 -3.32 -4.47 -10.68
CA ASN A 28 -4.52 -5.32 -10.73
C ASN A 28 -4.94 -5.88 -9.37
N LEU A 29 -4.88 -5.04 -8.34
CA LEU A 29 -5.20 -5.41 -6.96
C LEU A 29 -6.69 -5.74 -6.83
N LYS A 30 -7.00 -6.83 -6.13
CA LYS A 30 -8.38 -7.25 -5.86
C LYS A 30 -8.75 -7.06 -4.40
N GLU A 31 -10.02 -6.80 -4.14
CA GLU A 31 -10.55 -6.81 -2.78
C GLU A 31 -10.39 -8.22 -2.17
N GLY A 32 -9.92 -8.28 -0.92
CA GLY A 32 -9.66 -9.55 -0.22
C GLY A 32 -8.31 -10.21 -0.53
N GLN A 33 -7.51 -9.63 -1.43
CA GLN A 33 -6.19 -10.17 -1.76
C GLN A 33 -5.20 -10.06 -0.58
N GLU A 34 -4.41 -11.11 -0.35
CA GLU A 34 -3.38 -11.12 0.68
C GLU A 34 -2.23 -10.19 0.29
N VAL A 35 -1.88 -9.28 1.20
CA VAL A 35 -0.75 -8.36 1.05
C VAL A 35 0.15 -8.44 2.28
N ILE A 36 1.45 -8.46 2.05
CA ILE A 36 2.45 -8.39 3.11
C ILE A 36 2.90 -6.93 3.24
N ILE A 37 2.84 -6.42 4.46
CA ILE A 37 3.35 -5.09 4.80
C ILE A 37 4.71 -5.26 5.48
N ASN A 38 5.76 -4.84 4.80
CA ASN A 38 7.12 -4.90 5.32
C ASN A 38 7.54 -3.50 5.80
N PHE A 39 8.05 -3.43 7.03
CA PHE A 39 8.59 -2.19 7.60
C PHE A 39 10.11 -2.29 7.72
N ASN A 40 10.81 -1.45 6.98
CA ASN A 40 12.26 -1.36 7.04
C ASN A 40 12.66 -0.22 8.00
N LEU A 41 13.18 -0.59 9.17
CA LEU A 41 13.59 0.32 10.25
C LEU A 41 14.79 1.21 9.87
N GLU A 42 15.68 0.74 9.01
CA GLU A 42 16.88 1.49 8.62
C GLU A 42 16.53 2.64 7.67
N THR A 43 15.57 2.41 6.78
CA THR A 43 15.14 3.39 5.77
C THR A 43 13.85 4.12 6.17
N ASN A 44 13.20 3.71 7.26
CA ASN A 44 11.88 4.17 7.69
C ASN A 44 10.82 4.08 6.57
N LYS A 45 10.89 3.03 5.75
CA LYS A 45 9.97 2.82 4.62
C LYS A 45 9.04 1.65 4.89
N LEU A 46 7.81 1.79 4.41
CA LEU A 46 6.84 0.71 4.28
C LEU A 46 6.82 0.23 2.83
N THR A 47 6.97 -1.06 2.62
CA THR A 47 6.78 -1.71 1.32
C THR A 47 5.61 -2.68 1.38
N LEU A 48 4.88 -2.76 0.28
CA LEU A 48 3.72 -3.63 0.11
C LEU A 48 4.09 -4.69 -0.92
N ASP A 49 4.15 -5.94 -0.48
CA ASP A 49 4.36 -7.09 -1.36
C ASP A 49 3.02 -7.80 -1.58
N ILE A 50 2.65 -7.93 -2.85
CA ILE A 50 1.41 -8.56 -3.26
C ILE A 50 1.69 -10.04 -3.42
N LYS A 51 1.02 -10.88 -2.62
CA LYS A 51 0.99 -12.31 -2.88
C LYS A 51 -0.02 -12.53 -4.00
N ASP A 52 0.47 -12.82 -5.20
CA ASP A 52 -0.36 -13.49 -6.19
C ASP A 52 -0.75 -14.86 -5.60
N GLU A 53 -2.06 -15.13 -5.53
CA GLU A 53 -2.55 -16.49 -5.37
C GLU A 53 -1.99 -17.30 -6.55
N LYS A 54 -0.88 -18.00 -6.31
CA LYS A 54 -0.44 -19.08 -7.18
C LYS A 54 -1.55 -20.12 -7.19
N LYS A 55 -2.30 -20.13 -8.29
CA LYS A 55 -3.15 -21.23 -8.71
C LYS A 55 -2.37 -22.54 -8.73
#